data_AF-A0AAC8TJW0-F1
#
_entry.id   AF-A0AAC8TJW0-F1
#
_cell.length_a   1.000
_cell.length_b   1.000
_cell.length_c   1.000
_cell.angle_alpha   90.00
_cell.angle_beta   90.00
_cell.angle_gamma   90.00
#
_symmetry.space_group_name_H-M   'P 1'
#
loop_
_entity.id
_entity.type
_entity.pdbx_description
1 polymer ?
#
loop_
_entity_poly.entity_id
_entity_poly.type
_entity_poly.pdbx_seq_one_letter_code
_entity_poly.pdbx_strand_id
1 'polypeptide(L)'
;MSVKPVAIQFVLPDFIVTARDLTGSIHQVVIETMGYTDEEYCLRKAEQHKGMRTLGKLQTDPPTHSAKPFSRHIFGVLNHLNDR
;
A
#
# COMPACT_ATOMS: atom_id res chain seq x y z
N MET A 1 23.47 -29.65 -2.60
CA MET A 1 22.24 -28.83 -2.70
C MET A 1 22.54 -27.45 -2.13
N SER A 2 22.52 -26.40 -2.96
CA SER A 2 22.70 -25.03 -2.46
C SER A 2 21.34 -24.50 -2.01
N VAL A 3 21.14 -24.37 -0.71
CA VAL A 3 19.95 -23.69 -0.16
C VAL A 3 20.15 -22.21 -0.46
N LYS A 4 19.40 -21.67 -1.42
CA LYS A 4 19.41 -20.21 -1.63
C LYS A 4 18.79 -19.57 -0.40
N PRO A 5 19.42 -18.58 0.24
CA PRO A 5 18.79 -17.87 1.34
C PRO A 5 17.49 -17.28 0.83
N VAL A 6 16.41 -17.49 1.57
CA VAL A 6 15.18 -16.74 1.37
C VAL A 6 15.56 -15.27 1.60
N ALA A 7 15.66 -14.50 0.53
CA ALA A 7 15.79 -13.06 0.66
C ALA A 7 14.52 -12.59 1.40
N ILE A 8 14.67 -12.20 2.66
CA ILE A 8 13.61 -11.49 3.35
C ILE A 8 13.44 -10.18 2.57
N GLN A 9 12.40 -10.12 1.75
CA GLN A 9 12.11 -8.94 0.96
C GLN A 9 11.57 -7.88 1.92
N PHE A 10 12.47 -7.07 2.46
CA PHE A 10 12.11 -5.90 3.24
C PHE A 10 11.33 -4.94 2.35
N VAL A 11 10.20 -4.46 2.87
CA VAL A 11 9.40 -3.41 2.22
C VAL A 11 9.50 -2.14 3.04
N LEU A 12 9.60 -1.01 2.35
CA LEU A 12 9.69 0.32 2.94
C LEU A 12 8.60 1.18 2.31
N PRO A 13 7.39 1.21 2.89
CA PRO A 13 6.36 2.14 2.45
C PRO A 13 6.69 3.55 2.92
N ASP A 14 6.22 4.57 2.18
CA ASP A 14 6.37 5.96 2.60
C ASP A 14 5.61 6.26 3.90
N PHE A 15 4.39 5.73 4.04
CA PHE A 15 3.59 5.89 5.26
C PHE A 15 2.82 4.63 5.65
N ILE A 16 2.63 4.44 6.95
CA ILE A 16 1.68 3.50 7.53
C ILE A 16 0.73 4.30 8.44
N VAL A 17 -0.55 4.32 8.08
CA VAL A 17 -1.60 4.96 8.86
C VAL A 17 -2.30 3.88 9.68
N THR A 18 -2.24 4.04 11.01
CA THR A 18 -3.03 3.22 11.94
C THR A 18 -4.31 3.99 12.27
N ALA A 19 -5.45 3.45 11.84
CA ALA A 19 -6.76 4.04 12.09
C ALA A 19 -7.59 3.15 13.01
N ARG A 20 -8.41 3.75 13.86
CA ARG A 20 -9.39 3.05 14.67
C ARG A 20 -10.78 3.47 14.21
N ASP A 21 -11.63 2.49 13.90
CA ASP A 21 -13.02 2.75 13.51
C ASP A 21 -13.94 2.95 14.73
N LEU A 22 -15.21 3.25 14.46
CA LEU A 22 -16.24 3.45 15.50
C LEU A 22 -16.56 2.18 16.32
N THR A 23 -16.20 1.00 15.82
CA THR A 23 -16.34 -0.28 16.54
C THR A 23 -15.15 -0.56 17.45
N GLY A 24 -14.09 0.24 17.35
CA GLY A 24 -12.82 0.04 18.05
C GLY A 24 -11.83 -0.85 17.30
N SER A 25 -12.17 -1.34 16.11
CA SER A 25 -11.28 -2.17 15.30
C SER A 25 -10.13 -1.33 14.76
N ILE A 26 -8.93 -1.91 14.77
CA ILE A 26 -7.70 -1.28 14.29
C ILE A 26 -7.44 -1.71 12.86
N HIS A 27 -7.20 -0.73 11.99
CA HIS A 27 -6.93 -0.91 10.57
C HIS A 27 -5.57 -0.30 10.23
N GLN A 28 -4.80 -1.00 9.40
CA GLN A 28 -3.58 -0.46 8.80
C GLN A 28 -3.83 -0.12 7.33
N VAL A 29 -3.54 1.13 6.97
CA VAL A 29 -3.52 1.60 5.59
C VAL A 29 -2.09 1.94 5.25
N VAL A 30 -1.56 1.32 4.20
CA VAL A 30 -0.19 1.52 3.74
C VAL A 30 -0.26 2.47 2.55
N ILE A 31 0.57 3.51 2.53
CA ILE A 31 0.59 4.50 1.45
C ILE A 31 1.97 4.51 0.81
N GLU A 32 1.99 4.46 -0.52
CA GLU A 32 3.18 4.56 -1.34
C GLU A 32 3.04 5.67 -2.38
N THR A 33 4.01 6.56 -2.45
CA THR A 33 4.08 7.62 -3.47
C THR A 33 4.85 7.11 -4.68
N MET A 34 4.28 7.24 -5.86
CA MET A 34 4.87 6.76 -7.11
C MET A 34 5.62 7.90 -7.80
N GLY A 35 6.95 7.80 -7.84
CA GLY A 35 7.80 8.82 -8.46
C GLY A 35 7.93 8.74 -9.98
N TYR A 36 7.74 7.56 -10.57
CA TYR A 36 7.92 7.32 -12.01
C TYR A 36 6.91 6.27 -12.52
N THR A 37 6.61 6.32 -13.82
CA THR A 37 5.67 5.41 -14.49
C THR A 37 6.36 4.53 -15.54
N ASP A 38 7.69 4.46 -15.56
CA ASP A 38 8.38 3.56 -16.49
C ASP A 38 8.11 2.09 -16.13
N GLU A 39 8.11 1.23 -17.14
CA GLU A 39 7.70 -0.17 -17.02
C GLU A 39 8.62 -0.98 -16.09
N GLU A 40 9.93 -0.74 -16.16
CA GLU A 40 10.93 -1.44 -15.33
C GLU A 40 10.80 -1.06 -13.85
N TYR A 41 10.55 0.22 -13.55
CA TYR A 41 10.22 0.72 -12.22
C TYR A 41 8.93 0.09 -11.69
N CYS A 42 7.90 -0.02 -12.52
CA CYS A 42 6.63 -0.62 -12.15
C CYS A 42 6.76 -2.11 -11.82
N LEU A 43 7.56 -2.87 -12.57
CA LEU A 43 7.80 -4.30 -12.32
C LEU A 43 8.51 -4.52 -10.98
N ARG A 44 9.53 -3.74 -10.65
CA ARG A 44 10.19 -3.83 -9.33
C ARG A 44 9.26 -3.42 -8.19
N LYS A 45 8.49 -2.35 -8.37
CA LYS A 45 7.51 -1.91 -7.37
C LYS A 45 6.39 -2.93 -7.18
N ALA A 46 5.98 -3.67 -8.21
CA ALA A 46 4.96 -4.69 -8.09
C ALA A 46 5.32 -5.77 -7.05
N GLU A 47 6.57 -6.26 -7.04
CA GLU A 47 7.02 -7.23 -6.03
C GLU A 47 7.06 -6.63 -4.62
N GLN A 48 7.54 -5.39 -4.46
CA GLN A 48 7.50 -4.71 -3.17
C GLN A 48 6.07 -4.47 -2.68
N HIS A 49 5.17 -4.08 -3.58
CA HIS A 49 3.76 -3.87 -3.27
C HIS A 49 3.06 -5.16 -2.79
N LYS A 50 3.49 -6.35 -3.24
CA LYS A 50 2.99 -7.62 -2.68
C LYS A 50 3.35 -7.74 -1.20
N GLY A 51 4.58 -7.42 -0.83
CA GLY A 51 5.00 -7.39 0.57
C GLY A 51 4.27 -6.32 1.38
N MET A 52 4.09 -5.11 0.84
CA MET A 52 3.37 -4.03 1.53
C MET A 52 1.90 -4.39 1.84
N ARG A 53 1.24 -5.16 0.96
CA ARG A 53 -0.14 -5.64 1.21
C ARG A 53 -0.28 -6.58 2.40
N THR A 54 0.81 -7.18 2.88
CA THR A 54 0.77 -8.00 4.10
C THR A 54 0.75 -7.15 5.37
N LEU A 55 1.18 -5.87 5.28
CA LEU A 55 1.16 -4.92 6.39
C LEU A 55 -0.20 -4.25 6.58
N GLY A 56 -0.93 -4.04 5.47
CA GLY A 56 -2.25 -3.40 5.49
C GLY A 56 -2.81 -3.11 4.10
N LYS A 57 -3.88 -2.31 4.05
CA LYS A 57 -4.55 -1.92 2.80
C LYS A 57 -3.68 -0.92 2.03
N LEU A 58 -2.95 -1.39 1.03
CA LEU A 58 -2.06 -0.56 0.21
C LEU A 58 -2.84 0.41 -0.69
N GLN A 59 -2.45 1.69 -0.67
CA GLN A 59 -2.91 2.77 -1.54
C GLN A 59 -1.70 3.42 -2.20
N THR A 60 -1.82 3.79 -3.48
CA THR A 60 -0.77 4.50 -4.21
C THR A 60 -1.17 5.96 -4.45
N ASP A 61 -0.19 6.85 -4.48
CA ASP A 61 -0.33 8.22 -4.97
C ASP A 61 0.52 8.41 -6.25
N PRO A 62 -0.08 8.62 -7.45
CA PRO A 62 -1.51 8.72 -7.69
C PRO A 62 -2.22 7.36 -7.57
N PRO A 63 -3.54 7.37 -7.29
CA PRO A 63 -4.33 6.14 -7.21
C PRO A 63 -4.52 5.52 -8.59
N THR A 64 -4.23 4.22 -8.72
CA THR A 64 -4.29 3.49 -10.01
C THR A 64 -5.69 3.38 -10.62
N HIS A 65 -6.74 3.42 -9.80
CA HIS A 65 -8.14 3.21 -10.23
C HIS A 65 -9.04 4.43 -9.99
N SER A 66 -8.47 5.62 -9.85
CA SER A 66 -9.23 6.82 -9.56
C SER A 66 -8.64 8.03 -10.27
N ALA A 67 -9.50 8.80 -10.96
CA ALA A 67 -9.13 10.11 -11.50
C ALA A 67 -9.17 11.23 -10.43
N LYS A 68 -9.55 10.89 -9.18
CA LYS A 68 -9.62 11.88 -8.09
C LYS A 68 -8.22 12.16 -7.54
N PRO A 69 -7.96 13.39 -7.05
CA PRO A 69 -6.77 13.67 -6.26
C PRO A 69 -6.62 12.69 -5.09
N PHE A 70 -5.39 12.33 -4.76
CA PHE A 70 -5.10 11.35 -3.71
C PHE A 70 -5.75 11.70 -2.37
N SER A 71 -5.79 12.98 -2.00
CA SER A 71 -6.45 13.45 -0.77
C SER A 71 -7.93 13.06 -0.68
N ARG A 72 -8.68 13.15 -1.79
CA ARG A 72 -10.10 12.75 -1.84
C ARG A 72 -10.25 11.24 -1.88
N HIS A 73 -9.33 10.55 -2.54
CA HIS A 73 -9.29 9.09 -2.58
C HIS A 73 -9.05 8.49 -1.20
N ILE A 74 -8.00 8.94 -0.50
CA ILE A 74 -7.63 8.43 0.82
C ILE A 74 -8.69 8.77 1.87
N PHE A 75 -9.31 9.95 1.80
CA PHE A 75 -10.46 10.28 2.65
C PHE A 75 -11.62 9.29 2.45
N GLY A 76 -11.90 8.90 1.21
CA GLY A 76 -12.89 7.86 0.91
C GLY A 76 -12.51 6.50 1.52
N VAL A 77 -11.25 6.08 1.38
CA VAL A 77 -10.75 4.83 1.96
C VAL A 77 -10.88 4.82 3.49
N LEU A 78 -10.49 5.91 4.15
CA LEU A 78 -10.52 6.01 5.62
C LEU A 78 -11.94 6.09 6.19
N ASN A 79 -12.92 6.60 5.45
CA ASN A 79 -14.32 6.59 5.88
C ASN A 79 -14.99 5.22 5.71
N HIS A 80 -14.43 4.33 4.89
CA HIS A 80 -15.00 3.01 4.57
C HIS A 80 -14.03 1.89 4.93
N LEU A 81 -13.35 2.00 6.08
CA LEU A 81 -12.38 0.99 6.53
C LEU A 81 -13.00 -0.39 6.74
N ASN A 82 -14.31 -0.45 6.99
CA ASN A 82 -15.03 -1.68 7.26
C ASN A 82 -15.65 -2.34 6.02
N ASP A 83 -15.59 -1.67 4.87
CA ASP A 83 -16.13 -2.20 3.62
C ASP A 83 -15.06 -3.13 3.02
N ARG A 84 -15.32 -4.44 3.13
CA ARG A 84 -14.51 -5.50 2.53
C ARG A 84 -14.84 -5.68 1.05
#